data_AF-A0A851Q5C0-F1
#
_entry.id   AF-A0A851Q5C0-F1
#
_cell.length_a   1.000
_cell.length_b   1.000
_cell.length_c   1.000
_cell.angle_alpha   90.00
_cell.angle_beta   90.00
_cell.angle_gamma   90.00
#
_symmetry.space_group_name_H-M   'P 1'
#
loop_
_entity.id
_entity.type
_entity.pdbx_description
1 polymer ?
#
loop_
_entity_poly.entity_id
_entity_poly.type
_entity_poly.pdbx_seq_one_letter_code
_entity_poly.pdbx_strand_id
1 'polypeptide(L)'
;DCFTNTCCSHPLSHPLELEENNAMGVRRAAQRRLKAELGIPMEQVTPEEISYLTRIHYKAKSDGIWGEHEIDYILFVQKDVALNPDPNEIQSYCYVTQKELKQLLDKAAKNEVKITPWFKLIAETFLFKWWDNLSNLNKFVDHEKIHRM
;
A
#
# COMPACT_ATOMS: atom_id res chain seq x y z
N ASP A 1 -13.93 -11.17 1.03
CA ASP A 1 -13.38 -9.91 1.57
C ASP A 1 -12.09 -10.19 2.31
N CYS A 2 -11.07 -9.35 2.09
CA CYS A 2 -9.74 -9.48 2.66
C CYS A 2 -9.30 -8.13 3.25
N PHE A 3 -8.60 -8.15 4.39
CA PHE A 3 -7.89 -6.98 4.90
C PHE A 3 -6.57 -6.78 4.15
N THR A 4 -6.14 -5.53 4.00
CA THR A 4 -4.89 -5.15 3.32
C THR A 4 -4.38 -3.81 3.87
N ASN A 5 -3.25 -3.29 3.34
CA ASN A 5 -2.78 -1.94 3.59
C ASN A 5 -3.72 -0.87 3.00
N THR A 6 -3.42 0.40 3.25
CA THR A 6 -4.28 1.56 3.00
C THR A 6 -4.93 1.61 1.60
N CYS A 7 -4.17 1.41 0.53
CA CYS A 7 -4.64 1.47 -0.86
C CYS A 7 -3.64 0.74 -1.77
N CYS A 8 -4.13 -0.06 -2.71
CA CYS A 8 -3.34 -0.78 -3.71
C CYS A 8 -4.02 -0.65 -5.07
N SER A 9 -3.28 -0.24 -6.10
CA SER A 9 -3.80 -0.06 -7.45
C SER A 9 -2.65 0.15 -8.43
N HIS A 10 -2.98 0.53 -9.66
CA HIS A 10 -2.02 0.64 -10.76
C HIS A 10 -1.90 2.08 -11.27
N PRO A 11 -0.68 2.53 -11.62
CA PRO A 11 -0.55 3.66 -12.54
C PRO A 11 -1.16 3.28 -13.89
N LEU A 12 -1.92 4.19 -14.46
CA LEU A 12 -2.50 4.03 -15.78
C LEU A 12 -1.44 4.24 -16.87
N SER A 13 -1.65 3.62 -18.03
CA SER A 13 -0.86 3.86 -19.24
C SER A 13 -1.25 5.19 -19.92
N HIS A 14 -1.18 6.29 -19.17
CA HIS A 14 -1.46 7.65 -19.59
C HIS A 14 -0.25 8.55 -19.27
N PRO A 15 0.10 9.55 -20.11
CA PRO A 15 1.34 10.34 -19.94
C PRO A 15 1.60 10.88 -18.53
N LEU A 16 0.56 11.30 -17.80
CA LEU A 16 0.70 11.80 -16.42
C LEU A 16 1.13 10.73 -15.41
N GLU A 17 0.72 9.48 -15.60
CA GLU A 17 1.01 8.35 -14.70
C GLU A 17 2.15 7.46 -15.20
N LEU A 18 2.62 7.69 -16.43
CA LEU A 18 3.84 7.11 -17.00
C LEU A 18 5.12 7.92 -16.69
N GLU A 19 5.01 9.05 -15.99
CA GLU A 19 6.18 9.86 -15.61
C GLU A 19 7.05 9.14 -14.58
N GLU A 20 8.24 8.70 -14.99
CA GLU A 20 9.14 7.91 -14.14
C GLU A 20 10.03 8.78 -13.23
N ASN A 21 10.29 10.05 -13.58
CA ASN A 21 11.17 10.91 -12.79
C ASN A 21 10.63 11.08 -11.36
N ASN A 22 11.46 10.76 -10.38
CA ASN A 22 11.10 10.74 -8.96
C ASN A 22 9.83 9.92 -8.63
N ALA A 23 9.54 8.90 -9.44
CA ALA A 23 8.34 8.06 -9.34
C ALA A 23 7.03 8.90 -9.35
N MET A 24 7.01 10.02 -10.07
CA MET A 24 5.90 10.97 -10.01
C MET A 24 4.59 10.37 -10.54
N GLY A 25 4.66 9.52 -11.56
CA GLY A 25 3.49 8.85 -12.15
C GLY A 25 2.75 7.96 -11.15
N VAL A 26 3.46 7.11 -10.41
CA VAL A 26 2.86 6.25 -9.38
C VAL A 26 2.36 7.06 -8.17
N ARG A 27 3.01 8.17 -7.82
CA ARG A 27 2.55 9.07 -6.75
C ARG A 27 1.24 9.78 -7.13
N ARG A 28 1.09 10.19 -8.40
CA ARG A 28 -0.18 10.71 -8.93
C ARG A 28 -1.28 9.64 -8.94
N ALA A 29 -0.96 8.41 -9.35
CA ALA A 29 -1.89 7.29 -9.32
C ALA A 29 -2.37 7.00 -7.88
N ALA A 30 -1.45 7.00 -6.91
CA ALA A 30 -1.77 6.84 -5.50
C ALA A 30 -2.70 7.95 -4.99
N GLN A 31 -2.41 9.22 -5.25
CA GLN A 31 -3.32 10.33 -4.89
C GLN A 31 -4.72 10.13 -5.50
N ARG A 32 -4.79 9.79 -6.80
CA ARG A 32 -6.07 9.54 -7.49
C ARG A 32 -6.86 8.42 -6.84
N ARG A 33 -6.21 7.31 -6.47
CA ARG A 33 -6.87 6.15 -5.87
C ARG A 33 -7.21 6.34 -4.39
N LEU A 34 -6.38 7.05 -3.62
CA LEU A 34 -6.76 7.50 -2.27
C LEU A 34 -8.04 8.34 -2.29
N LYS A 35 -8.21 9.22 -3.30
CA LYS A 35 -9.45 9.97 -3.47
C LYS A 35 -10.62 9.07 -3.88
N ALA A 36 -10.41 8.16 -4.84
CA ALA A 36 -11.47 7.32 -5.38
C ALA A 36 -11.97 6.27 -4.38
N GLU A 37 -11.06 5.59 -3.69
CA GLU A 37 -11.38 4.48 -2.78
C GLU A 37 -11.76 4.98 -1.38
N LEU A 38 -10.95 5.86 -0.79
CA LEU A 38 -11.08 6.31 0.60
C LEU A 38 -11.77 7.68 0.74
N GLY A 39 -12.08 8.35 -0.38
CA GLY A 39 -12.69 9.68 -0.38
C GLY A 39 -11.76 10.82 0.01
N ILE A 40 -10.48 10.55 0.30
CA ILE A 40 -9.50 11.53 0.81
C ILE A 40 -9.37 12.69 -0.19
N PRO A 41 -9.69 13.94 0.20
CA PRO A 41 -9.55 15.10 -0.68
C PRO A 41 -8.13 15.22 -1.25
N MET A 42 -7.98 15.53 -2.54
CA MET A 42 -6.69 15.52 -3.23
C MET A 42 -5.69 16.51 -2.63
N GLU A 43 -6.19 17.61 -2.06
CA GLU A 43 -5.42 18.62 -1.34
C GLU A 43 -4.85 18.13 0.00
N GLN A 44 -5.39 17.05 0.57
CA GLN A 44 -4.88 16.48 1.82
C GLN A 44 -3.70 15.53 1.62
N VAL A 45 -3.53 14.96 0.43
CA VAL A 45 -2.36 14.11 0.13
C VAL A 45 -1.90 14.45 -1.28
N THR A 46 -0.96 15.39 -1.40
CA THR A 46 -0.37 15.71 -2.71
C THR A 46 0.69 14.68 -3.09
N PRO A 47 1.03 14.51 -4.39
CA PRO A 47 2.07 13.59 -4.80
C PRO A 47 3.37 13.81 -4.02
N GLU A 48 3.75 15.07 -3.75
CA GLU A 48 4.96 15.49 -3.03
C GLU A 48 5.02 14.98 -1.59
N GLU A 49 3.87 14.75 -0.95
CA GLU A 49 3.77 14.21 0.41
C GLU A 49 3.89 12.68 0.48
N ILE A 50 3.75 12.00 -0.67
CA ILE A 50 3.84 10.55 -0.77
C ILE A 50 5.31 10.12 -0.92
N SER A 51 5.86 9.44 0.09
CA SER A 51 7.25 9.00 0.08
C SER A 51 7.41 7.67 -0.66
N TYR A 52 8.19 7.64 -1.73
CA TYR A 52 8.56 6.42 -2.44
C TYR A 52 9.76 5.75 -1.79
N LEU A 53 9.58 4.54 -1.25
CA LEU A 53 10.58 3.84 -0.46
C LEU A 53 11.40 2.83 -1.28
N THR A 54 10.75 1.84 -1.88
CA THR A 54 11.41 0.78 -2.66
C THR A 54 10.41 0.01 -3.54
N ARG A 55 10.86 -1.04 -4.24
CA ARG A 55 10.03 -1.90 -5.09
C ARG A 55 10.09 -3.37 -4.71
N ILE A 56 8.94 -4.04 -4.76
CA ILE A 56 8.81 -5.48 -4.50
C ILE A 56 8.19 -6.16 -5.72
N HIS A 57 8.87 -7.15 -6.27
CA HIS A 57 8.33 -8.02 -7.31
C HIS A 57 7.76 -9.30 -6.67
N TYR A 58 6.46 -9.52 -6.84
CA TYR A 58 5.76 -10.68 -6.29
C TYR A 58 4.74 -11.26 -7.29
N LYS A 59 4.31 -12.49 -7.03
CA LYS A 59 3.19 -13.14 -7.74
C LYS A 59 2.27 -13.83 -6.76
N ALA A 60 0.97 -13.59 -6.86
CA ALA A 60 -0.03 -14.18 -5.98
C ALA A 60 -1.24 -14.68 -6.78
N LYS A 61 -1.84 -15.79 -6.36
CA LYS A 61 -3.13 -16.23 -6.89
C LYS A 61 -4.24 -15.73 -5.98
N SER A 62 -5.33 -15.24 -6.56
CA SER A 62 -6.57 -14.96 -5.83
C SER A 62 -7.42 -16.22 -5.79
N ASP A 63 -7.70 -16.80 -6.97
CA ASP A 63 -8.43 -18.05 -7.14
C ASP A 63 -7.89 -18.88 -8.32
N GLY A 64 -8.72 -19.76 -8.90
CA GLY A 64 -8.35 -20.60 -10.05
C GLY A 64 -8.24 -19.86 -11.38
N ILE A 65 -8.69 -18.59 -11.45
CA ILE A 65 -8.78 -17.78 -12.66
C ILE A 65 -7.99 -16.47 -12.50
N TRP A 66 -8.11 -15.81 -11.35
CA TRP A 66 -7.58 -14.48 -11.08
C TRP A 66 -6.33 -14.50 -10.18
N GLY A 67 -5.46 -13.50 -10.36
CA GLY A 67 -4.26 -13.32 -9.55
C GLY A 67 -3.51 -12.04 -9.90
N GLU A 68 -2.41 -11.81 -9.19
CA GLU A 68 -1.53 -10.64 -9.29
C GLU A 68 -0.11 -11.04 -9.70
N HIS A 69 0.57 -10.17 -10.44
CA HIS A 69 1.98 -10.30 -10.81
C HIS A 69 2.57 -8.91 -11.09
N GLU A 70 3.25 -8.34 -10.10
CA GLU A 70 3.52 -6.91 -10.06
C GLU A 70 4.94 -6.60 -9.60
N ILE A 71 5.52 -5.53 -10.14
CA ILE A 71 6.58 -4.78 -9.47
C ILE A 71 5.90 -3.64 -8.71
N ASP A 72 5.64 -3.87 -7.43
CA ASP A 72 4.88 -2.99 -6.56
C ASP A 72 5.75 -1.88 -5.97
N TYR A 73 5.27 -0.64 -6.03
CA TYR A 73 5.95 0.53 -5.50
C TYR A 73 5.50 0.78 -4.07
N ILE A 74 6.42 0.70 -3.12
CA ILE A 74 6.11 0.90 -1.71
C ILE A 74 6.08 2.41 -1.41
N LEU A 75 4.88 2.89 -1.10
CA LEU A 75 4.59 4.29 -0.83
C LEU A 75 4.17 4.50 0.64
N PHE A 76 4.69 5.55 1.27
CA PHE A 76 4.37 5.93 2.64
C PHE A 76 3.76 7.32 2.71
N VAL A 77 2.75 7.49 3.56
CA VAL A 77 2.15 8.77 3.94
C VAL A 77 1.92 8.75 5.46
N GLN A 78 2.29 9.82 6.15
CA GLN A 78 2.03 10.00 7.58
C GLN A 78 1.32 11.33 7.81
N LYS A 79 -0.02 11.29 7.84
CA LYS A 79 -0.87 12.48 7.93
C LYS A 79 -2.25 12.12 8.46
N ASP A 80 -2.87 13.05 9.17
CA ASP A 80 -4.29 12.96 9.50
C ASP A 80 -5.13 13.35 8.29
N VAL A 81 -6.08 12.48 7.90
CA VAL A 81 -6.91 12.67 6.70
C VAL A 81 -8.38 12.44 7.00
N ALA A 82 -9.24 13.13 6.26
CA ALA A 82 -10.67 12.88 6.25
C ALA A 82 -10.99 11.68 5.36
N LEU A 83 -11.86 10.78 5.85
CA LEU A 83 -12.27 9.57 5.14
C LEU A 83 -13.75 9.63 4.78
N ASN A 84 -14.06 9.32 3.53
CA ASN A 84 -15.42 9.07 3.05
C ASN A 84 -15.36 7.97 1.97
N PRO A 85 -15.10 6.71 2.37
CA PRO A 85 -14.80 5.64 1.43
C PRO A 85 -15.97 5.28 0.51
N ASP A 86 -15.66 4.86 -0.71
CA ASP A 86 -16.66 4.29 -1.63
C ASP A 86 -17.00 2.85 -1.17
N PRO A 87 -18.27 2.56 -0.81
CA PRO A 87 -18.66 1.23 -0.35
C PRO A 87 -18.57 0.15 -1.43
N ASN A 88 -18.42 0.50 -2.71
CA ASN A 88 -18.16 -0.47 -3.78
C ASN A 88 -16.70 -0.96 -3.79
N GLU A 89 -15.78 -0.15 -3.25
CA GLU A 89 -14.35 -0.45 -3.19
C GLU A 89 -13.95 -0.95 -1.79
N ILE A 90 -14.49 -0.32 -0.73
CA ILE A 90 -14.06 -0.54 0.65
C ILE A 90 -15.25 -0.96 1.53
N GLN A 91 -15.19 -2.20 2.02
CA GLN A 91 -16.19 -2.72 2.96
C GLN A 91 -16.07 -2.10 4.37
N SER A 92 -14.84 -1.90 4.86
CA SER A 92 -14.56 -1.29 6.16
C SER A 92 -13.09 -0.84 6.23
N TYR A 93 -12.79 0.04 7.19
CA TYR A 93 -11.43 0.49 7.47
C TYR A 93 -11.20 0.60 8.98
N CYS A 94 -9.95 0.48 9.41
CA CYS A 94 -9.54 0.74 10.78
C CYS A 94 -8.11 1.25 10.83
N TYR A 95 -7.84 2.16 11.76
CA TYR A 95 -6.48 2.47 12.19
C TYR A 95 -6.06 1.45 13.24
N VAL A 96 -4.82 0.99 13.17
CA VAL A 96 -4.29 -0.02 14.09
C VAL A 96 -2.94 0.42 14.63
N THR A 97 -2.71 0.13 15.91
CA THR A 97 -1.37 0.09 16.49
C THR A 97 -0.60 -1.13 15.96
N GLN A 98 0.72 -1.13 16.11
CA GLN A 98 1.53 -2.32 15.78
C GLN A 98 1.07 -3.59 16.51
N LYS A 99 0.60 -3.45 17.76
CA LYS A 99 0.10 -4.58 18.56
C LYS A 99 -1.19 -5.15 17.96
N GLU A 100 -2.13 -4.29 17.59
CA GLU A 100 -3.39 -4.69 16.97
C GLU A 100 -3.16 -5.31 15.59
N LEU A 101 -2.21 -4.79 14.80
CA LEU A 101 -1.84 -5.41 13.53
C LEU A 101 -1.25 -6.81 13.73
N LYS A 102 -0.35 -7.01 14.70
CA LYS A 102 0.18 -8.35 15.03
C LYS A 102 -0.95 -9.32 15.39
N GLN A 103 -1.92 -8.87 16.19
CA GLN A 103 -3.11 -9.66 16.52
C GLN A 103 -3.98 -9.97 15.29
N LEU A 104 -4.12 -9.04 14.34
CA LEU A 104 -4.83 -9.27 13.08
C LEU A 104 -4.13 -10.34 12.24
N LEU A 105 -2.80 -10.30 12.15
CA LEU A 105 -1.99 -11.29 11.44
C LEU A 105 -2.12 -12.68 12.11
N ASP A 106 -2.13 -12.75 13.45
CA ASP A 106 -2.32 -14.00 14.19
C ASP A 106 -3.71 -14.61 13.91
N LYS A 107 -4.76 -13.78 13.87
CA LYS A 107 -6.12 -14.22 13.48
C LYS A 107 -6.14 -14.71 12.03
N ALA A 108 -5.43 -14.04 11.13
CA ALA A 108 -5.32 -14.46 9.74
C ALA A 108 -4.62 -15.81 9.60
N ALA A 109 -3.55 -16.06 10.37
CA ALA A 109 -2.86 -17.34 10.42
C ALA A 109 -3.76 -18.50 10.91
N LYS A 110 -4.77 -18.20 11.74
CA LYS A 110 -5.79 -19.14 12.21
C LYS A 110 -7.01 -19.25 11.27
N ASN A 111 -6.98 -18.58 10.12
CA ASN A 111 -8.10 -18.47 9.17
C ASN A 111 -9.37 -17.84 9.76
N GLU A 112 -9.26 -17.06 10.85
CA GLU A 112 -10.40 -16.33 11.42
C GLU A 112 -10.76 -15.09 10.59
N VAL A 113 -9.77 -14.51 9.89
CA VAL A 113 -9.91 -13.42 8.93
C VAL A 113 -9.03 -13.67 7.72
N LYS A 114 -9.33 -13.01 6.59
CA LYS A 114 -8.49 -13.08 5.39
C LYS A 114 -7.66 -11.81 5.27
N ILE A 115 -6.40 -11.95 4.89
CA ILE A 115 -5.51 -10.85 4.49
C ILE A 115 -5.00 -11.10 3.09
N THR A 116 -4.68 -10.04 2.36
CA THR A 116 -4.12 -10.17 1.01
C THR A 116 -2.69 -10.74 1.07
N PRO A 117 -2.28 -11.55 0.08
CA PRO A 117 -0.97 -12.19 0.09
C PRO A 117 0.20 -11.19 0.12
N TRP A 118 0.10 -10.08 -0.62
CA TRP A 118 1.13 -9.04 -0.63
C TRP A 118 1.23 -8.33 0.73
N PHE A 119 0.11 -8.03 1.38
CA PHE A 119 0.13 -7.38 2.69
C PHE A 119 0.78 -8.28 3.74
N LYS A 120 0.46 -9.59 3.73
CA LYS A 120 1.14 -10.57 4.60
C LYS A 120 2.65 -10.55 4.39
N LEU A 121 3.09 -10.63 3.14
CA LEU A 121 4.49 -10.66 2.76
C LEU A 121 5.25 -9.39 3.19
N ILE A 122 4.66 -8.22 2.96
CA ILE A 122 5.21 -6.92 3.38
C ILE A 122 5.26 -6.85 4.91
N ALA A 123 4.19 -7.29 5.60
CA ALA A 123 4.10 -7.27 7.05
C ALA A 123 5.19 -8.12 7.72
N GLU A 124 5.36 -9.36 7.25
CA GLU A 124 6.31 -10.32 7.81
C GLU A 124 7.77 -9.97 7.51
N THR A 125 8.04 -9.24 6.41
CA THR A 125 9.43 -8.99 5.97
C THR A 125 9.93 -7.59 6.29
N PHE A 126 9.09 -6.56 6.15
CA PHE A 126 9.55 -5.18 6.12
C PHE A 126 8.77 -4.23 7.04
N LEU A 127 7.45 -4.37 7.11
CA LEU A 127 6.57 -3.34 7.66
C LEU A 127 6.93 -2.95 9.08
N PHE A 128 7.13 -3.92 9.99
CA PHE A 128 7.44 -3.62 11.38
C PHE A 128 8.80 -2.91 11.52
N LYS A 129 9.79 -3.27 10.71
CA LYS A 129 11.09 -2.59 10.67
C LYS A 129 10.94 -1.13 10.23
N TRP A 130 10.10 -0.86 9.23
CA TRP A 130 9.81 0.50 8.78
C TRP A 130 8.99 1.27 9.83
N TRP A 131 8.00 0.63 10.44
CA TRP A 131 7.13 1.22 11.46
C TRP A 131 7.91 1.66 12.70
N ASP A 132 8.90 0.89 13.14
CA ASP A 132 9.79 1.27 14.26
C ASP A 132 10.66 2.50 13.95
N ASN A 133 10.64 2.99 12.71
CA ASN A 133 11.56 3.98 12.19
C ASN A 133 10.87 5.02 11.29
N LEU A 134 9.57 5.30 11.51
CA LEU A 134 8.80 6.24 10.70
C LEU A 134 9.44 7.65 10.63
N SER A 135 10.08 8.10 11.71
CA SER A 135 10.79 9.39 11.75
C SER A 135 12.08 9.44 10.91
N ASN A 136 12.57 8.28 10.44
CA ASN A 136 13.79 8.17 9.66
C ASN A 136 13.66 7.09 8.56
N LEU A 137 12.58 7.14 7.78
CA LEU A 137 12.36 6.21 6.67
C LEU A 137 13.42 6.32 5.57
N ASN A 138 14.06 7.48 5.44
CA ASN A 138 15.09 7.74 4.42
C ASN A 138 16.20 6.69 4.39
N LYS A 139 16.53 6.06 5.53
CA LYS A 139 17.55 5.00 5.60
C LYS A 139 17.16 3.68 4.93
N PHE A 140 15.88 3.51 4.59
CA PHE A 140 15.35 2.34 3.87
C PHE A 140 14.99 2.64 2.43
N VAL A 141 15.25 3.87 1.96
CA VAL A 141 15.07 4.22 0.56
C VAL A 141 16.06 3.41 -0.27
N ASP A 142 15.52 2.60 -1.17
CA ASP A 142 16.29 1.83 -2.16
C ASP A 142 15.51 1.85 -3.48
N HIS A 143 15.89 2.79 -4.34
CA HIS A 143 15.29 2.95 -5.67
C HIS A 143 15.99 2.12 -6.73
N GLU A 144 17.13 1.50 -6.42
CA GLU A 144 17.92 0.70 -7.37
C GLU A 144 17.49 -0.77 -7.33
N LYS A 145 17.32 -1.32 -6.13
CA LYS A 145 16.97 -2.73 -5.96
C LYS A 145 15.47 -2.97 -6.11
N ILE A 146 15.15 -4.09 -6.74
CA ILE A 146 13.82 -4.70 -6.71
C ILE A 146 13.91 -5.96 -5.85
N HIS A 147 13.20 -5.95 -4.72
CA HIS A 147 13.12 -7.12 -3.83
C HIS A 147 12.25 -8.20 -4.48
N ARG A 148 12.72 -9.44 -4.54
CA ARG A 148 11.96 -10.56 -5.12
C ARG A 148 11.43 -11.45 -4.01
N MET A 149 10.16 -11.80 -4.10
CA MET A 149 9.41 -12.50 -3.05
C MET A 149 8.44 -13.52 -3.63
#